data_AF-A0A915EHF0-F1
#
_entry.id   AF-A0A915EHF0-F1
#
_cell.length_a   1.000
_cell.length_b   1.000
_cell.length_c   1.000
_cell.angle_alpha   90.00
_cell.angle_beta   90.00
_cell.angle_gamma   90.00
#
_symmetry.space_group_name_H-M   'P 1'
#
loop_
_entity.id
_entity.type
_entity.pdbx_description
1 polymer ?
#
loop_
_entity_poly.entity_id
_entity_poly.type
_entity_poly.pdbx_seq_one_letter_code
_entity_poly.pdbx_strand_id
1 'polypeptide(L)'
;MHPNFHADPMGSDPCRPCSVSEYDKGAKRVIGAGRHLTFAELDDELAKWVREQRAGKKKVSRRILKQEALKMFVAEAEEEKNSKLWIVQAWDDLPKEIVEKSFKVCGVTNALDGSEDGIIHCFKKDGPVPSGRAKLCLAREEKEMAMFFQEIDLGEEEENDMSDSDVSIEC
;
A
#
# COMPACT_ATOMS: atom_id res chain seq x y z
N MET A 1 -34.41 -58.54 55.93
CA MET A 1 -34.85 -57.35 55.18
C MET A 1 -33.61 -56.59 54.73
N HIS A 2 -33.20 -56.82 53.48
CA HIS A 2 -32.12 -56.11 52.80
C HIS A 2 -32.63 -55.84 51.37
N PRO A 3 -32.42 -54.63 50.80
CA PRO A 3 -32.85 -54.34 49.45
C PRO A 3 -31.84 -54.94 48.46
N ASN A 4 -32.34 -55.81 47.58
CA ASN A 4 -31.59 -56.21 46.39
C ASN A 4 -31.60 -55.04 45.40
N PHE A 5 -30.43 -54.49 45.14
CA PHE A 5 -30.15 -53.66 43.97
C PHE A 5 -30.46 -54.49 42.72
N HIS A 6 -31.50 -54.10 41.98
CA HIS A 6 -31.67 -54.54 40.61
C HIS A 6 -30.67 -53.76 39.75
N ALA A 7 -29.70 -54.47 39.18
CA ALA A 7 -28.87 -53.97 38.11
C ALA A 7 -29.68 -54.10 36.80
N ASP A 8 -30.15 -52.98 36.26
CA ASP A 8 -30.67 -52.94 34.89
C ASP A 8 -29.50 -52.99 33.89
N PRO A 9 -29.60 -53.82 32.83
CA PRO A 9 -28.55 -53.94 31.83
C PRO A 9 -28.62 -52.79 30.82
N MET A 10 -27.44 -52.21 30.55
CA MET A 10 -27.02 -51.46 29.37
C MET A 10 -28.11 -50.76 28.55
N GLY A 11 -28.14 -49.43 28.69
CA GLY A 11 -28.75 -48.55 27.70
C GLY A 11 -28.17 -48.79 26.32
N SER A 12 -29.00 -49.33 25.43
CA SER A 12 -28.81 -49.23 23.99
C SER A 12 -29.05 -47.79 23.60
N ASP A 13 -27.98 -47.01 23.40
CA ASP A 13 -28.04 -45.75 22.65
C ASP A 13 -28.17 -46.10 21.16
N PRO A 14 -29.36 -45.98 20.55
CA PRO A 14 -29.46 -46.12 19.12
C PRO A 14 -28.99 -44.78 18.55
N CYS A 15 -27.76 -44.77 18.03
CA CYS A 15 -27.32 -43.72 17.12
C CYS A 15 -28.48 -43.43 16.14
N ARG A 16 -29.07 -42.24 16.31
CA ARG A 16 -30.21 -41.77 15.53
C ARG A 16 -29.85 -41.94 14.05
N PRO A 17 -30.67 -42.62 13.24
CA PRO A 17 -30.39 -42.72 11.82
C PRO A 17 -30.41 -41.29 11.27
N CYS A 18 -29.30 -40.84 10.69
CA CYS A 18 -29.31 -39.68 9.82
C CYS A 18 -30.24 -40.02 8.66
N SER A 19 -31.48 -39.58 8.76
CA SER A 19 -32.41 -39.53 7.63
C SER A 19 -31.71 -38.74 6.54
N VAL A 20 -31.33 -39.43 5.47
CA VAL A 20 -30.82 -38.83 4.25
C VAL A 20 -32.00 -38.08 3.66
N SER A 21 -32.15 -36.79 3.98
CA SER A 21 -33.07 -35.94 3.25
C SER A 21 -32.48 -35.74 1.87
N GLU A 22 -33.30 -36.06 0.88
CA GLU A 22 -33.04 -35.96 -0.54
C GLU A 22 -32.29 -34.67 -0.88
N TYR A 23 -31.32 -34.80 -1.80
CA TYR A 23 -30.56 -33.68 -2.35
C TYR A 23 -31.53 -32.69 -3.01
N ASP A 24 -31.97 -31.71 -2.23
CA ASP A 24 -32.76 -30.59 -2.72
C ASP A 24 -31.83 -29.67 -3.50
N LYS A 25 -32.03 -29.69 -4.82
CA LYS A 25 -31.40 -28.76 -5.76
C LYS A 25 -31.91 -27.35 -5.44
N GLY A 26 -31.19 -26.62 -4.58
CA GLY A 26 -31.43 -25.18 -4.37
C GLY A 26 -31.64 -24.70 -2.94
N ALA A 27 -31.25 -25.44 -1.91
CA ALA A 27 -31.33 -24.93 -0.54
C ALA A 27 -30.31 -23.80 -0.31
N LYS A 28 -30.74 -22.55 -0.54
CA LYS A 28 -30.04 -21.36 -0.04
C LYS A 28 -29.89 -21.49 1.47
N ARG A 29 -28.64 -21.45 1.94
CA ARG A 29 -28.26 -21.41 3.36
C ARG A 29 -29.22 -20.48 4.11
N VAL A 30 -29.79 -20.91 5.23
CA VAL A 30 -30.73 -20.08 6.02
C VAL A 30 -30.08 -18.73 6.27
N ILE A 31 -30.77 -17.64 5.93
CA ILE A 31 -30.26 -16.27 6.13
C ILE A 31 -29.99 -16.12 7.64
N GLY A 32 -28.72 -16.02 8.02
CA GLY A 32 -28.30 -15.86 9.41
C GLY A 32 -27.76 -17.11 10.14
N ALA A 33 -27.78 -18.30 9.54
CA ALA A 33 -27.18 -19.50 10.15
C ALA A 33 -25.73 -19.71 9.66
N GLY A 34 -24.79 -18.98 10.26
CA GLY A 34 -23.35 -19.21 10.06
C GLY A 34 -22.50 -17.95 10.06
N ARG A 35 -21.17 -18.14 10.07
CA ARG A 35 -20.21 -17.05 9.88
C ARG A 35 -20.38 -16.48 8.45
N HIS A 36 -20.42 -15.16 8.34
CA HIS A 36 -20.48 -14.46 7.06
C HIS A 36 -19.27 -14.83 6.20
N LEU A 37 -19.51 -15.11 4.92
CA LEU A 37 -18.46 -15.39 3.94
C LEU A 37 -17.71 -14.09 3.64
N THR A 38 -16.39 -14.08 3.83
CA THR A 38 -15.56 -12.92 3.48
C THR A 38 -15.12 -12.95 2.03
N PHE A 39 -15.01 -14.13 1.42
CA PHE A 39 -14.55 -14.34 0.04
C PHE A 39 -15.52 -15.29 -0.67
N ALA A 40 -16.59 -14.75 -1.28
CA ALA A 40 -17.66 -15.56 -1.86
C ALA A 40 -17.16 -16.40 -3.05
N GLU A 41 -16.31 -15.82 -3.90
CA GLU A 41 -15.77 -16.47 -5.10
C GLU A 41 -14.85 -17.64 -4.75
N LEU A 42 -13.93 -17.44 -3.80
CA LEU A 42 -13.06 -18.49 -3.27
C LEU A 42 -13.88 -19.66 -2.68
N ASP A 43 -14.96 -19.37 -1.97
CA ASP A 43 -15.82 -20.40 -1.38
C ASP A 43 -16.60 -21.18 -2.46
N ASP A 44 -17.05 -20.52 -3.53
CA ASP A 44 -17.72 -21.16 -4.67
C ASP A 44 -16.76 -22.07 -5.45
N GLU A 45 -15.52 -21.61 -5.68
CA GLU A 45 -14.47 -22.39 -6.32
C GLU A 45 -14.07 -23.61 -5.46
N LEU A 46 -13.85 -23.39 -4.17
CA LEU A 46 -13.55 -24.46 -3.23
C LEU A 46 -14.71 -25.46 -3.14
N ALA A 47 -15.96 -24.99 -3.16
CA ALA A 47 -17.13 -25.86 -3.19
C ALA A 47 -17.19 -26.69 -4.47
N LYS A 48 -16.85 -26.12 -5.63
CA LYS A 48 -16.74 -26.86 -6.91
C LYS A 48 -15.69 -27.96 -6.80
N TRP A 49 -14.50 -27.63 -6.33
CA TRP A 49 -13.42 -28.60 -6.14
C TRP A 49 -13.80 -29.73 -5.17
N VAL A 50 -14.48 -29.43 -4.06
CA VAL A 50 -14.97 -30.47 -3.13
C VAL A 50 -15.94 -31.44 -3.81
N ARG A 51 -16.84 -30.94 -4.67
CA ARG A 51 -17.77 -31.80 -5.42
C ARG A 51 -17.02 -32.74 -6.36
N GLU A 52 -15.99 -32.26 -7.05
CA GLU A 52 -15.14 -33.07 -7.93
C GLU A 52 -14.38 -34.16 -7.16
N GLN A 53 -13.78 -33.82 -6.01
CA GLN A 53 -13.09 -34.82 -5.18
C GLN A 53 -14.06 -35.91 -4.68
N ARG A 54 -15.29 -35.55 -4.31
CA ARG A 54 -16.32 -36.49 -3.85
C ARG A 54 -16.87 -37.36 -4.99
N ALA A 55 -17.00 -36.82 -6.21
CA ALA A 55 -17.33 -37.61 -7.39
C ALA A 55 -16.27 -38.70 -7.65
N GLY A 56 -15.00 -38.38 -7.39
CA GLY A 56 -13.89 -39.34 -7.40
C GLY A 56 -13.79 -40.24 -6.16
N LYS A 57 -14.79 -40.26 -5.27
CA LYS A 57 -14.80 -41.02 -3.99
C LYS A 57 -13.63 -40.73 -3.06
N LYS A 58 -12.96 -39.58 -3.20
CA LYS A 58 -11.85 -39.17 -2.34
C LYS A 58 -12.38 -38.48 -1.08
N LYS A 59 -11.81 -38.82 0.07
CA LYS A 59 -12.15 -38.19 1.35
C LYS A 59 -11.55 -36.79 1.43
N VAL A 60 -12.40 -35.77 1.53
CA VAL A 60 -11.98 -34.37 1.78
C VAL A 60 -11.94 -34.12 3.29
N SER A 61 -10.74 -34.01 3.85
CA SER A 61 -10.55 -33.61 5.25
C SER A 61 -10.48 -32.09 5.40
N ARG A 62 -10.69 -31.55 6.61
CA ARG A 62 -10.50 -30.12 6.89
C ARG A 62 -9.08 -29.63 6.55
N ARG A 63 -8.06 -30.48 6.76
CA ARG A 63 -6.67 -30.14 6.43
C ARG A 63 -6.48 -30.00 4.93
N ILE A 64 -7.03 -30.95 4.16
CA ILE A 64 -7.00 -30.95 2.70
C ILE A 64 -7.74 -29.73 2.13
N LEU A 65 -8.90 -29.41 2.70
CA LEU A 65 -9.68 -28.22 2.34
C LEU A 65 -8.91 -26.92 2.59
N LYS A 66 -8.27 -26.78 3.76
CA LYS A 66 -7.43 -25.62 4.09
C LYS A 66 -6.24 -25.49 3.14
N GLN A 67 -5.58 -26.61 2.82
CA GLN A 67 -4.45 -26.61 1.90
C GLN A 67 -4.86 -26.16 0.50
N GLU A 68 -6.02 -26.60 0.01
CA GLU A 68 -6.48 -26.16 -1.30
C GLU A 68 -6.89 -24.69 -1.31
N ALA A 69 -7.63 -24.25 -0.30
CA ALA A 69 -7.99 -22.83 -0.14
C ALA A 69 -6.75 -21.93 -0.11
N LEU A 70 -5.69 -22.36 0.59
CA LEU A 70 -4.41 -21.64 0.62
C LEU A 70 -3.75 -21.59 -0.77
N LYS A 71 -3.80 -22.66 -1.55
CA LYS A 71 -3.22 -22.65 -2.90
C LYS A 71 -3.96 -21.70 -3.83
N MET A 72 -5.30 -21.76 -3.85
CA MET A 72 -6.13 -20.86 -4.67
C MET A 72 -5.84 -19.40 -4.32
N PHE A 73 -5.77 -19.09 -3.02
CA PHE A 73 -5.47 -17.75 -2.53
C PHE A 73 -4.04 -17.27 -2.88
N VAL A 74 -3.04 -18.14 -2.78
CA VAL A 74 -1.65 -17.79 -3.12
C VAL A 74 -1.48 -17.61 -4.63
N ALA A 75 -2.13 -18.46 -5.44
CA ALA A 75 -2.06 -18.35 -6.91
C ALA A 75 -2.62 -17.02 -7.41
N GLU A 76 -3.75 -16.56 -6.86
CA GLU A 76 -4.33 -15.24 -7.16
C GLU A 76 -3.36 -14.10 -6.77
N ALA A 77 -2.73 -14.18 -5.61
CA ALA A 77 -1.74 -13.18 -5.17
C ALA A 77 -0.46 -13.18 -6.03
N GLU A 78 -0.03 -14.35 -6.53
CA GLU A 78 1.11 -14.47 -7.44
C GLU A 78 0.79 -13.88 -8.83
N GLU A 79 -0.45 -14.01 -9.32
CA GLU A 79 -0.89 -13.40 -10.57
C GLU A 79 -0.88 -11.86 -10.49
N GLU A 80 -1.39 -11.30 -9.39
CA GLU A 80 -1.30 -9.85 -9.14
C GLU A 80 0.15 -9.37 -9.06
N LYS A 81 1.03 -10.16 -8.42
CA LYS A 81 2.46 -9.84 -8.32
C LYS A 81 3.15 -9.93 -9.68
N ASN A 82 2.79 -10.91 -10.51
CA ASN A 82 3.29 -11.06 -11.88
C ASN A 82 2.89 -9.88 -12.77
N SER A 83 1.69 -9.31 -12.58
CA SER A 83 1.25 -8.11 -13.32
C SER A 83 2.12 -6.88 -13.07
N LYS A 84 2.85 -6.82 -11.94
CA LYS A 84 3.71 -5.70 -11.56
C LYS A 84 5.20 -6.00 -11.77
N LEU A 85 5.56 -7.26 -11.97
CA LEU A 85 6.95 -7.69 -12.18
C LEU A 85 7.55 -7.11 -13.47
N TRP A 86 6.75 -6.91 -14.53
CA TRP A 86 7.26 -6.33 -15.78
C TRP A 86 7.82 -4.92 -15.60
N ILE A 87 7.24 -4.12 -14.68
CA ILE A 87 7.73 -2.76 -14.41
C ILE A 87 9.12 -2.84 -13.80
N VAL A 88 9.29 -3.68 -12.78
CA VAL A 88 10.58 -3.87 -12.10
C VAL A 88 11.63 -4.37 -13.09
N GLN A 89 11.29 -5.38 -13.90
CA GLN A 89 12.19 -5.91 -14.92
C GLN A 89 12.56 -4.85 -15.96
N ALA A 90 11.60 -4.05 -16.44
CA ALA A 90 11.87 -2.98 -17.40
C ALA A 90 12.78 -1.88 -16.81
N TRP A 91 12.70 -1.60 -15.51
CA TRP A 91 13.63 -0.68 -14.84
C TRP A 91 15.03 -1.28 -14.66
N ASP A 92 15.12 -2.57 -14.33
CA ASP A 92 16.40 -3.28 -14.18
C ASP A 92 17.15 -3.41 -15.51
N ASP A 93 16.43 -3.51 -16.63
CA ASP A 93 17.00 -3.58 -17.98
C ASP A 93 17.55 -2.23 -18.47
N LEU A 94 17.21 -1.11 -17.83
CA LEU A 94 17.69 0.22 -18.22
C LEU A 94 19.10 0.48 -17.64
N PRO A 95 20.09 0.81 -18.49
CA PRO A 95 21.39 1.25 -18.01
C PRO A 95 21.27 2.45 -17.08
N LYS A 96 21.98 2.40 -15.95
CA LYS A 96 21.98 3.46 -14.92
C LYS A 96 22.28 4.82 -15.51
N GLU A 97 23.19 4.87 -16.49
CA GLU A 97 23.61 6.10 -17.15
C GLU A 97 22.47 6.77 -17.93
N ILE A 98 21.53 5.99 -18.49
CA ILE A 98 20.37 6.54 -19.20
C ILE A 98 19.41 7.17 -18.20
N VAL A 99 19.18 6.49 -17.08
CA VAL A 99 18.33 6.98 -15.99
C VAL A 99 18.90 8.29 -15.45
N GLU A 100 20.18 8.31 -15.06
CA GLU A 100 20.85 9.51 -14.53
C GLU A 100 20.82 10.70 -15.52
N LYS A 101 21.09 10.44 -16.81
CA LYS A 101 21.01 11.48 -17.85
C LYS A 101 19.61 12.03 -18.00
N SER A 102 18.57 11.20 -17.91
CA SER A 102 17.18 11.67 -18.05
C SER A 102 16.81 12.68 -16.96
N PHE A 103 17.21 12.42 -15.71
CA PHE A 103 17.01 13.35 -14.60
C PHE A 103 17.74 14.70 -14.82
N LYS A 104 18.98 14.68 -15.29
CA LYS A 104 19.75 15.91 -15.59
C LYS A 104 19.18 16.71 -16.75
N VAL A 105 18.70 16.04 -17.80
CA VAL A 105 18.09 16.68 -18.97
C VAL A 105 16.73 17.29 -18.62
N CYS A 106 16.04 16.72 -17.63
CA CYS A 106 14.78 17.24 -17.09
C CYS A 106 14.96 18.31 -15.99
N GLY A 107 16.19 18.67 -15.58
CA GLY A 107 16.40 19.69 -14.55
C GLY A 107 16.22 19.21 -13.10
N VAL A 108 16.14 17.89 -12.86
CA VAL A 108 15.74 17.34 -11.55
C VAL A 108 16.92 17.19 -10.58
N THR A 109 18.06 16.71 -11.08
CA THR A 109 19.25 16.43 -10.26
C THR A 109 20.42 17.35 -10.61
N ASN A 110 20.12 18.49 -11.26
CA ASN A 110 21.12 19.44 -11.72
C ASN A 110 21.76 20.19 -10.54
N ALA A 111 23.01 20.60 -10.72
CA ALA A 111 23.72 21.41 -9.73
C ALA A 111 22.97 22.72 -9.42
N LEU A 112 22.89 23.07 -8.14
CA LEU A 112 22.14 24.25 -7.68
C LEU A 112 22.81 25.57 -8.06
N ASP A 113 24.12 25.55 -8.29
CA ASP A 113 24.92 26.69 -8.76
C ASP A 113 24.66 27.06 -10.23
N GLY A 114 23.88 26.26 -10.95
CA GLY A 114 23.56 26.48 -12.36
C GLY A 114 24.63 26.06 -13.35
N SER A 115 25.74 25.46 -12.90
CA SER A 115 26.81 24.97 -13.78
C SER A 115 26.32 23.96 -14.82
N GLU A 116 25.25 23.23 -14.50
CA GLU A 116 24.66 22.18 -15.33
C GLU A 116 23.38 22.61 -16.07
N ASP A 117 22.94 23.86 -15.97
CA ASP A 117 21.69 24.32 -16.59
C ASP A 117 21.69 24.19 -18.12
N GLY A 118 22.88 24.19 -18.73
CA GLY A 118 23.05 24.00 -20.17
C GLY A 118 22.64 22.61 -20.67
N ILE A 119 22.49 21.63 -19.77
CA ILE A 119 22.11 20.25 -20.09
C ILE A 119 20.58 20.12 -20.22
N ILE A 120 19.82 21.03 -19.60
CA ILE A 120 18.36 20.98 -19.53
C ILE A 120 17.75 21.14 -20.93
N HIS A 121 16.94 20.16 -21.36
CA HIS A 121 16.41 20.11 -22.72
C HIS A 121 15.57 21.34 -23.06
N CYS A 122 14.76 21.79 -22.09
CA CYS A 122 13.85 22.92 -22.27
C CYS A 122 14.58 24.21 -22.63
N PHE A 123 15.85 24.36 -22.21
CA PHE A 123 16.64 25.58 -22.36
C PHE A 123 17.56 25.58 -23.58
N LYS A 124 17.58 24.50 -24.36
CA LYS A 124 18.33 24.45 -25.62
C LYS A 124 17.75 25.45 -26.62
N LYS A 125 18.54 25.82 -27.63
CA LYS A 125 18.17 26.80 -28.66
C LYS A 125 16.92 26.39 -29.44
N ASP A 126 16.77 25.08 -29.66
CA ASP A 126 15.65 24.38 -30.29
C ASP A 126 14.60 23.88 -29.28
N GLY A 127 14.81 24.14 -27.99
CA GLY A 127 13.92 23.72 -26.93
C GLY A 127 12.65 24.59 -26.83
N PRO A 128 11.64 24.13 -26.08
CA PRO A 128 10.40 24.87 -25.86
C PRO A 128 10.58 26.22 -25.13
N VAL A 129 11.67 26.38 -24.36
CA VAL A 129 11.95 27.60 -23.59
C VAL A 129 13.42 28.03 -23.73
N PRO A 130 13.87 28.52 -24.91
CA PRO A 130 15.27 28.85 -25.15
C PRO A 130 15.82 29.95 -24.22
N SER A 131 14.95 30.83 -23.71
CA SER A 131 15.30 31.87 -22.73
C SER A 131 15.26 31.39 -21.27
N GLY A 132 14.91 30.12 -21.03
CA GLY A 132 14.67 29.59 -19.69
C GLY A 132 15.91 29.59 -18.80
N ARG A 133 17.11 29.36 -19.37
CA ARG A 133 18.36 29.45 -18.62
C ARG A 133 18.62 30.84 -18.05
N ALA A 134 18.37 31.90 -18.84
CA ALA A 134 18.54 33.27 -18.37
C ALA A 134 17.55 33.59 -17.25
N LYS A 135 16.29 33.16 -17.39
CA LYS A 135 15.27 33.33 -16.34
C LYS A 135 15.63 32.60 -15.05
N LEU A 136 16.18 31.38 -15.15
CA LEU A 136 16.59 30.61 -13.99
C LEU A 136 17.79 31.25 -13.27
N CYS A 137 18.74 31.83 -14.03
CA CYS A 137 19.86 32.59 -13.46
C CYS A 137 19.37 33.81 -12.67
N LEU A 138 18.51 34.63 -13.29
CA LEU A 138 17.92 35.81 -12.63
C LEU A 138 17.16 35.42 -11.36
N ALA A 139 16.37 34.35 -11.41
CA ALA A 139 15.62 33.88 -10.24
C ALA A 139 16.53 33.41 -9.08
N ARG A 140 17.72 32.87 -9.39
CA ARG A 140 18.71 32.51 -8.36
C ARG A 140 19.33 33.77 -7.75
N GLU A 141 19.71 34.75 -8.57
CA GLU A 141 20.25 36.04 -8.11
C GLU A 141 19.24 36.79 -7.24
N GLU A 142 17.97 36.86 -7.66
CA GLU A 142 16.88 37.44 -6.88
C GLU A 142 16.72 36.76 -5.52
N LYS A 143 16.85 35.43 -5.49
CA LYS A 143 16.77 34.66 -4.25
C LYS A 143 17.99 34.88 -3.35
N GLU A 144 19.19 34.94 -3.91
CA GLU A 144 20.41 35.23 -3.16
C GLU A 144 20.35 36.63 -2.54
N MET A 145 19.90 37.62 -3.30
CA MET A 145 19.65 38.97 -2.78
C MET A 145 18.59 38.95 -1.68
N ALA A 146 17.46 38.27 -1.88
CA ALA A 146 16.40 38.20 -0.88
C ALA A 146 16.88 37.55 0.43
N MET A 147 17.68 36.50 0.34
CA MET A 147 18.30 35.88 1.52
C MET A 147 19.27 36.83 2.22
N PHE A 148 20.09 37.57 1.46
CA PHE A 148 21.02 38.54 2.01
C PHE A 148 20.32 39.70 2.74
N PHE A 149 19.23 40.23 2.16
CA PHE A 149 18.44 41.26 2.83
C PHE A 149 17.79 40.76 4.13
N GLN A 150 17.34 39.51 4.16
CA GLN A 150 16.79 38.91 5.38
C GLN A 150 17.86 38.71 6.47
N GLU A 151 19.12 38.45 6.09
CA GLU A 151 20.24 38.30 7.03
C GLU A 151 20.64 39.66 7.65
N ILE A 152 20.57 40.74 6.87
CA ILE A 152 20.80 42.11 7.37
C ILE A 152 19.69 42.53 8.35
N ASP A 153 18.43 42.22 8.06
CA ASP A 153 17.27 42.60 8.89
C ASP A 153 17.24 41.91 10.28
N LEU A 154 17.98 40.81 10.45
CA LEU A 154 18.16 40.11 11.73
C LEU A 154 19.37 40.61 12.54
N GLY A 155 20.18 41.52 11.98
CA GLY A 155 21.39 42.06 12.60
C GLY A 155 21.25 43.45 13.22
N GLU A 156 20.10 44.12 13.06
CA GLU A 156 19.84 45.47 13.59
C GLU A 156 18.95 45.46 14.86
N GLU A 157 19.33 44.68 15.88
CA GLU A 157 18.79 44.82 17.25
C GLU A 157 19.91 45.00 18.31
N GLU A 158 20.95 45.79 18.05
CA GLU A 158 21.76 46.34 19.15
C GLU A 158 22.10 47.82 18.92
N GLU A 159 21.97 48.60 20.00
CA GLU A 159 22.27 50.02 20.17
C GLU A 159 21.30 51.05 19.57
N ASN A 160 20.25 51.33 20.34
CA ASN A 160 19.99 52.73 20.69
C ASN A 160 19.63 52.85 22.18
N ASP A 161 20.67 52.75 23.01
CA ASP A 161 20.71 53.49 24.29
C ASP A 161 20.65 54.97 23.92
N MET A 162 19.50 55.61 24.15
CA MET A 162 19.46 57.06 24.26
C MET A 162 18.53 57.50 25.40
N SER A 163 19.14 57.54 26.59
CA SER A 163 19.01 58.60 27.59
C SER A 163 17.60 58.96 28.10
N ASP A 164 17.25 58.38 29.24
CA ASP A 164 16.31 58.95 30.21
C ASP A 164 16.90 60.24 30.80
N SER A 165 16.46 61.40 30.31
CA SER A 165 16.73 62.67 30.98
C SER A 165 15.43 63.30 31.45
N ASP A 166 15.18 63.05 32.73
CA ASP A 166 14.27 63.74 33.64
C ASP A 166 14.47 65.27 33.55
N VAL A 167 13.47 65.98 33.03
CA VAL A 167 13.32 67.42 33.23
C VAL A 167 11.98 67.66 33.90
N SER A 168 12.09 67.82 35.21
CA SER A 168 11.08 68.38 36.10
C SER A 168 10.52 69.67 35.51
N ILE A 169 9.19 69.72 35.35
CA ILE A 169 8.47 70.99 35.27
C ILE A 169 8.12 71.38 36.71
N GLU A 170 8.84 72.36 37.26
CA GLU A 170 8.40 73.12 38.42
C GLU A 170 7.81 74.47 37.99
N CYS A 171 6.63 74.75 38.55
CA CYS A 171 5.83 75.99 38.61
C CYS A 171 5.09 76.46 37.35
#